data_AF-A0A1Q7YUG1-F1
#
_entry.id   AF-A0A1Q7YUG1-F1
#
_cell.length_a   1.000
_cell.length_b   1.000
_cell.length_c   1.000
_cell.angle_alpha   90.00
_cell.angle_beta   90.00
_cell.angle_gamma   90.00
#
_symmetry.space_group_name_H-M   'P 1'
#
loop_
_entity.id
_entity.type
_entity.pdbx_description
1 polymer ?
#
loop_
_entity_poly.entity_id
_entity_poly.type
_entity_poly.pdbx_seq_one_letter_code
_entity_poly.pdbx_strand_id
1 'polypeptide(L)'
;MAEDSSEEKKSLEEKVNKAFEETWSKVNIAVDSIAGRPGESVMALWLAAEAAEYTSALFSLAYGLEDLDPEVKITRGRELLGLVKDSMEALKRARELRPKSVAEAYTSLRTAAGYLKAAYLDQSKKTAKKPS
;
A
#
# COMPACT_ATOMS: atom_id res chain seq x y z
N MET A 1 20.01 0.31 29.14
CA MET A 1 19.39 -0.64 28.19
C MET A 1 17.90 -0.37 27.90
N ALA A 2 17.17 0.46 28.68
CA ALA A 2 15.79 0.83 28.33
C ALA A 2 15.70 2.00 27.33
N GLU A 3 16.70 2.89 27.29
CA GLU A 3 16.71 4.09 26.45
C GLU A 3 16.92 3.79 24.96
N ASP A 4 17.84 2.88 24.61
CA ASP A 4 18.05 2.40 23.23
C ASP A 4 16.75 1.88 22.59
N SER A 5 15.99 1.06 23.32
CA SER A 5 14.73 0.50 22.81
C SER A 5 13.64 1.55 22.53
N SER A 6 13.70 2.69 23.23
CA SER A 6 12.75 3.80 23.09
C SER A 6 13.11 4.69 21.90
N GLU A 7 14.40 4.94 21.69
CA GLU A 7 14.90 5.72 20.56
C GLU A 7 14.77 4.96 19.23
N GLU A 8 15.10 3.67 19.21
CA GLU A 8 14.91 2.81 18.05
C GLU A 8 13.42 2.75 17.63
N LYS A 9 12.52 2.59 18.60
CA LYS A 9 11.08 2.58 18.35
C LYS A 9 10.60 3.92 17.77
N LYS A 10 11.02 5.05 18.33
CA LYS A 10 10.69 6.38 17.78
C LYS A 10 11.22 6.56 16.36
N SER A 11 12.45 6.11 16.09
CA SER A 11 13.05 6.16 14.75
C SER A 11 12.24 5.32 13.74
N LEU A 12 11.81 4.12 14.13
CA LEU A 12 10.95 3.27 13.30
C LEU A 12 9.59 3.90 13.05
N GLU A 13 8.95 4.49 14.06
CA GLU A 13 7.68 5.17 13.89
C GLU A 13 7.77 6.39 12.96
N GLU A 14 8.89 7.13 12.99
CA GLU A 14 9.15 8.23 12.06
C GLU A 14 9.33 7.70 10.62
N LYS A 15 10.06 6.59 10.44
CA LYS A 15 10.20 5.93 9.13
C LYS A 15 8.84 5.46 8.60
N VAL A 16 8.01 4.89 9.47
CA VAL A 16 6.63 4.50 9.11
C VAL A 16 5.83 5.71 8.65
N ASN A 17 5.92 6.86 9.35
CA ASN A 17 5.22 8.09 8.94
C ASN A 17 5.68 8.55 7.55
N LYS A 18 6.98 8.60 7.29
CA LYS A 18 7.53 8.98 5.99
C LYS A 18 7.08 8.03 4.89
N ALA A 19 7.12 6.72 5.14
CA ALA A 19 6.66 5.70 4.19
C ALA A 19 5.16 5.82 3.90
N PHE A 20 4.34 6.17 4.90
CA PHE A 20 2.93 6.48 4.72
C PHE A 20 2.69 7.69 3.82
N GLU A 21 3.46 8.78 3.97
CA GLU A 21 3.35 9.96 3.10
C GLU A 21 3.79 9.66 1.67
N GLU A 22 4.89 8.91 1.52
CA GLU A 22 5.39 8.50 0.21
C GLU A 22 4.40 7.57 -0.52
N THR A 23 3.83 6.60 0.19
CA THR A 23 2.79 5.72 -0.35
C THR A 23 1.56 6.51 -0.74
N TRP A 24 1.11 7.43 0.12
CA TRP A 24 -0.02 8.31 -0.18
C TRP A 24 0.21 9.10 -1.47
N SER A 25 1.37 9.72 -1.61
CA SER A 25 1.76 10.47 -2.82
C SER A 25 1.72 9.58 -4.08
N LYS A 26 2.32 8.39 -4.03
CA LYS A 26 2.36 7.46 -5.18
C LYS A 26 0.99 6.92 -5.55
N VAL A 27 0.10 6.67 -4.57
CA VAL A 27 -1.27 6.25 -4.84
C VAL A 27 -2.05 7.36 -5.56
N ASN A 28 -1.88 8.62 -5.16
CA ASN A 28 -2.50 9.75 -5.88
C ASN A 28 -1.98 9.87 -7.32
N ILE A 29 -0.66 9.75 -7.52
CA ILE A 29 -0.08 9.71 -8.87
C ILE A 29 -0.66 8.53 -9.68
N ALA A 30 -0.85 7.37 -9.07
CA ALA A 30 -1.46 6.22 -9.74
C ALA A 30 -2.93 6.51 -10.14
N VAL A 31 -3.72 7.15 -9.27
CA VAL A 31 -5.08 7.59 -9.60
C VAL A 31 -5.08 8.51 -10.82
N ASP A 32 -4.21 9.53 -10.83
CA ASP A 32 -4.13 10.49 -11.93
C ASP A 32 -3.65 9.84 -13.23
N SER A 33 -2.70 8.90 -13.13
CA SER A 33 -2.14 8.20 -14.30
C SER A 33 -3.16 7.29 -15.00
N ILE A 34 -4.16 6.77 -14.27
CA ILE A 34 -5.21 5.91 -14.85
C ILE A 34 -6.09 6.71 -15.83
N ALA A 35 -6.28 8.00 -15.60
CA ALA A 35 -6.97 8.89 -16.53
C ALA A 35 -6.12 9.25 -17.77
N GLY A 36 -4.81 9.00 -17.71
CA GLY A 36 -3.83 9.30 -18.75
C GLY A 36 -3.51 8.12 -19.67
N ARG A 37 -2.24 8.01 -20.08
CA ARG A 37 -1.81 6.97 -21.05
C ARG A 37 -1.65 5.60 -20.36
N PRO A 38 -2.05 4.50 -21.01
CA PRO A 38 -1.98 3.15 -20.40
C PRO A 38 -0.59 2.67 -19.97
N GLY A 39 0.50 3.14 -20.60
CA GLY A 39 1.87 2.76 -20.24
C GLY A 39 2.40 3.50 -19.00
N GLU A 40 2.02 4.77 -18.85
CA GLU A 40 2.36 5.59 -17.67
C GLU A 40 1.63 5.05 -16.42
N SER A 41 0.42 4.52 -16.58
CA SER A 41 -0.32 3.93 -15.48
C SER A 41 0.28 2.63 -14.95
N VAL A 42 0.94 1.80 -15.77
CA VAL A 42 1.61 0.57 -15.29
C VAL A 42 2.73 0.89 -14.30
N MET A 43 3.61 1.84 -14.66
CA MET A 43 4.73 2.22 -13.81
C MET A 43 4.25 2.86 -12.51
N ALA A 44 3.28 3.77 -12.59
CA ALA A 44 2.71 4.42 -11.40
C ALA A 44 2.04 3.42 -10.45
N LEU A 45 1.29 2.45 -10.98
CA LEU A 45 0.69 1.37 -10.20
C LEU A 45 1.74 0.49 -9.52
N TRP A 46 2.82 0.14 -10.23
CA TRP A 46 3.91 -0.64 -9.65
C TRP A 46 4.58 0.12 -8.50
N LEU A 47 4.96 1.38 -8.70
CA LEU A 47 5.59 2.21 -7.66
C LEU A 47 4.69 2.37 -6.43
N ALA A 48 3.39 2.55 -6.63
CA ALA A 48 2.43 2.61 -5.53
C ALA A 48 2.33 1.28 -4.76
N ALA A 49 2.30 0.15 -5.48
CA ALA A 49 2.28 -1.18 -4.87
C ALA A 49 3.55 -1.43 -4.03
N GLU A 50 4.73 -1.16 -4.59
CA GLU A 50 6.01 -1.33 -3.88
C GLU A 50 6.09 -0.45 -2.63
N ALA A 51 5.62 0.80 -2.71
CA ALA A 51 5.60 1.69 -1.55
C ALA A 51 4.67 1.19 -0.44
N ALA A 52 3.49 0.65 -0.80
CA ALA A 52 2.55 0.08 0.16
C ALA A 52 3.09 -1.22 0.81
N GLU A 53 3.76 -2.08 0.04
CA GLU A 53 4.45 -3.28 0.56
C GLU A 53 5.59 -2.88 1.50
N TYR A 54 6.43 -1.92 1.12
CA TYR A 54 7.50 -1.40 1.97
C TYR A 54 6.97 -0.78 3.27
N THR A 55 5.91 0.03 3.18
CA THR A 55 5.26 0.62 4.36
C THR A 55 4.70 -0.47 5.26
N SER A 56 4.12 -1.54 4.67
CA SER A 56 3.65 -2.70 5.44
C SER A 56 4.80 -3.36 6.21
N ALA A 57 5.93 -3.62 5.54
CA ALA A 57 7.09 -4.23 6.18
C ALA A 57 7.68 -3.37 7.31
N LEU A 58 7.80 -2.06 7.11
CA LEU A 58 8.21 -1.15 8.18
C LEU A 58 7.22 -1.12 9.34
N PHE A 59 5.92 -1.16 9.04
CA PHE A 59 4.88 -1.15 10.04
C PHE A 59 4.91 -2.43 10.88
N SER A 60 5.08 -3.60 10.26
CA SER A 60 5.17 -4.86 11.01
C SER A 60 6.38 -4.86 11.94
N LEU A 61 7.55 -4.41 11.46
CA LEU A 61 8.77 -4.29 12.27
C LEU A 61 8.60 -3.29 13.43
N ALA A 62 7.98 -2.14 13.20
CA ALA A 62 7.79 -1.12 14.22
C ALA A 62 6.86 -1.57 15.36
N TYR A 63 6.01 -2.56 15.10
CA TYR A 63 4.92 -2.97 15.99
C TYR A 63 4.92 -4.45 16.38
N GLY A 64 5.92 -5.24 15.97
CA GLY A 64 6.02 -6.66 16.33
C GLY A 64 4.92 -7.51 15.69
N LEU A 65 4.59 -7.28 14.42
CA LEU A 65 3.52 -7.98 13.69
C LEU A 65 4.03 -8.92 12.60
N GLU A 66 5.30 -9.32 12.64
CA GLU A 66 5.91 -10.17 11.61
C GLU A 66 5.26 -11.55 11.48
N ASP A 67 4.72 -12.08 12.58
CA ASP A 67 4.00 -13.37 12.61
C ASP A 67 2.54 -13.25 12.14
N LEU A 68 2.03 -12.04 11.96
CA LEU A 68 0.68 -11.80 11.49
C LEU A 68 0.69 -11.77 9.96
N ASP A 69 -0.03 -12.70 9.33
CA ASP A 69 -0.26 -12.70 7.87
C ASP A 69 -1.74 -12.45 7.56
N PRO A 70 -2.18 -11.18 7.40
CA PRO A 70 -3.57 -10.86 7.13
C PRO A 70 -4.01 -11.37 5.76
N GLU A 71 -5.10 -12.14 5.72
CA GLU A 71 -5.71 -12.58 4.46
C GLU A 71 -6.27 -11.38 3.69
N VAL A 72 -5.67 -11.05 2.54
CA VAL A 72 -6.15 -9.96 1.67
C VAL A 72 -7.14 -10.50 0.64
N LYS A 73 -8.43 -10.24 0.87
CA LYS A 73 -9.51 -10.64 -0.05
C LYS A 73 -9.72 -9.60 -1.14
N ILE A 74 -9.16 -9.87 -2.32
CA ILE A 74 -9.37 -9.02 -3.50
C ILE A 74 -10.63 -9.49 -4.22
N THR A 75 -11.66 -8.64 -4.26
CA THR A 75 -12.88 -8.91 -5.03
C THR A 75 -12.55 -8.99 -6.52
N ARG A 76 -12.71 -10.19 -7.10
CA ARG A 76 -12.53 -10.41 -8.55
C ARG A 76 -13.55 -9.58 -9.34
N GLY A 77 -13.14 -9.07 -10.49
CA GLY A 77 -14.01 -8.32 -11.41
C GLY A 77 -14.18 -6.83 -11.09
N ARG A 78 -13.50 -6.29 -10.07
CA ARG A 78 -13.42 -4.83 -9.90
C ARG A 78 -12.65 -4.19 -11.06
N GLU A 79 -13.12 -3.03 -11.49
CA GLU A 79 -12.44 -2.18 -12.45
C GLU A 79 -11.17 -1.57 -11.85
N LEU A 80 -10.19 -1.25 -12.72
CA LEU A 80 -8.88 -0.75 -12.33
C LEU A 80 -8.94 0.47 -11.39
N LEU A 81 -9.75 1.47 -11.75
CA LEU A 81 -9.94 2.67 -10.93
C LEU A 81 -10.58 2.34 -9.57
N GLY A 82 -11.48 1.36 -9.54
CA GLY A 82 -12.08 0.85 -8.30
C GLY A 82 -11.00 0.32 -7.36
N LEU A 83 -10.14 -0.57 -7.85
CA LEU A 83 -9.04 -1.15 -7.06
C LEU A 83 -8.12 -0.08 -6.46
N VAL A 84 -7.74 0.93 -7.26
CA VAL A 84 -6.87 2.01 -6.74
C VAL A 84 -7.60 2.87 -5.71
N LYS A 85 -8.87 3.22 -5.93
CA LYS A 85 -9.66 3.95 -4.93
C LYS A 85 -9.83 3.18 -3.63
N ASP A 86 -10.10 1.87 -3.71
CA ASP A 86 -10.19 1.03 -2.51
C ASP A 86 -8.86 0.96 -1.76
N SER A 87 -7.73 0.93 -2.49
CA SER A 87 -6.41 0.99 -1.86
C SER A 87 -6.20 2.29 -1.09
N MET A 88 -6.68 3.41 -1.63
CA MET A 88 -6.61 4.72 -0.98
C MET A 88 -7.47 4.74 0.29
N GLU A 89 -8.69 4.22 0.24
CA GLU A 89 -9.56 4.11 1.42
C GLU A 89 -8.97 3.18 2.49
N ALA A 90 -8.38 2.05 2.09
CA ALA A 90 -7.68 1.16 3.01
C ALA A 90 -6.45 1.84 3.65
N LEU A 91 -5.73 2.67 2.90
CA LEU A 91 -4.60 3.45 3.41
C LEU A 91 -5.03 4.53 4.41
N LYS A 92 -6.13 5.24 4.14
CA LYS A 92 -6.76 6.17 5.12
C LYS A 92 -7.13 5.42 6.39
N ARG A 93 -7.83 4.30 6.25
CA ARG A 93 -8.27 3.46 7.37
C ARG A 93 -7.10 2.95 8.21
N ALA A 94 -5.98 2.58 7.58
CA ALA A 94 -4.77 2.19 8.30
C ALA A 94 -4.25 3.31 9.22
N ARG A 95 -4.23 4.57 8.74
CA ARG A 95 -3.85 5.73 9.56
C ARG A 95 -4.82 5.98 10.72
N GLU A 96 -6.12 5.91 10.46
CA GLU A 96 -7.17 6.13 11.46
C GLU A 96 -7.23 5.05 12.55
N LEU A 97 -6.93 3.81 12.17
CA LEU A 97 -6.94 2.67 13.09
C LEU A 97 -5.64 2.54 13.87
N ARG A 98 -4.51 3.06 13.39
CA ARG A 98 -3.21 2.95 14.08
C ARG A 98 -3.26 3.27 15.58
N PRO A 99 -3.90 4.36 16.06
CA PRO A 99 -3.98 4.65 17.50
C PRO A 99 -4.98 3.76 18.27
N LYS A 100 -5.85 3.02 17.57
CA LYS A 100 -6.93 2.21 18.15
C LYS A 100 -6.60 0.71 18.17
N SER A 101 -6.11 0.19 17.05
CA SER A 101 -5.76 -1.20 16.85
C SER A 101 -4.67 -1.32 15.78
N VAL A 102 -3.46 -1.63 16.23
CA VAL A 102 -2.28 -1.74 15.36
C VAL A 102 -2.40 -2.93 14.41
N ALA A 103 -2.99 -4.04 14.85
CA ALA A 103 -3.24 -5.22 14.01
C ALA A 103 -4.28 -4.93 12.90
N GLU A 104 -5.35 -4.20 13.20
CA GLU A 104 -6.33 -3.81 12.17
C GLU A 104 -5.78 -2.75 11.21
N ALA A 105 -4.95 -1.83 11.72
CA ALA A 105 -4.22 -0.87 10.89
C ALA A 105 -3.29 -1.58 9.91
N TYR A 106 -2.53 -2.58 10.39
CA TYR A 106 -1.66 -3.41 9.55
C TYR A 106 -2.47 -4.19 8.52
N THR A 107 -3.58 -4.82 8.91
CA THR A 107 -4.49 -5.51 7.99
C THR A 107 -5.01 -4.59 6.89
N SER A 108 -5.37 -3.35 7.24
CA SER A 108 -5.82 -2.33 6.28
C SER A 108 -4.70 -1.93 5.33
N LEU A 109 -3.46 -1.83 5.82
CA LEU A 109 -2.29 -1.51 5.00
C LEU A 109 -1.93 -2.64 4.03
N ARG A 110 -1.97 -3.90 4.49
CA ARG A 110 -1.84 -5.11 3.64
C ARG A 110 -2.93 -5.16 2.57
N THR A 111 -4.15 -4.78 2.94
CA THR A 111 -5.28 -4.68 2.00
C THR A 111 -5.02 -3.65 0.91
N ALA A 112 -4.49 -2.47 1.27
CA ALA A 112 -4.11 -1.44 0.30
C ALA A 112 -3.05 -1.96 -0.69
N ALA A 113 -1.99 -2.60 -0.19
CA ALA A 113 -0.94 -3.19 -1.01
C ALA A 113 -1.49 -4.26 -1.97
N GLY A 114 -2.36 -5.14 -1.48
CA GLY A 114 -2.99 -6.17 -2.33
C GLY A 114 -3.82 -5.58 -3.47
N TYR A 115 -4.63 -4.55 -3.20
CA TYR A 115 -5.41 -3.90 -4.25
C TYR A 115 -4.51 -3.25 -5.33
N LEU A 116 -3.44 -2.56 -4.93
CA LEU A 116 -2.48 -1.95 -5.85
C LEU A 116 -1.77 -3.01 -6.69
N LYS A 117 -1.37 -4.13 -6.08
CA LYS A 117 -0.76 -5.27 -6.77
C LYS A 117 -1.70 -5.88 -7.79
N ALA A 118 -2.98 -6.07 -7.45
CA ALA A 118 -3.97 -6.56 -8.40
C ALA A 118 -4.19 -5.60 -9.56
N ALA A 119 -4.27 -4.29 -9.29
CA ALA A 119 -4.38 -3.25 -10.30
C ALA A 119 -3.18 -3.26 -11.26
N TYR A 120 -1.97 -3.31 -10.71
CA TYR A 120 -0.72 -3.43 -11.49
C TYR A 120 -0.72 -4.68 -12.38
N LEU A 121 -1.05 -5.85 -11.84
CA LEU A 121 -1.05 -7.11 -12.59
C LEU A 121 -2.10 -7.13 -13.70
N ASP A 122 -3.29 -6.59 -13.45
CA ASP A 122 -4.34 -6.48 -14.47
C ASP A 122 -3.92 -5.53 -15.59
N GLN A 123 -3.41 -4.34 -15.25
CA GLN A 123 -2.98 -3.35 -16.23
C GLN A 123 -1.78 -3.85 -17.05
N SER A 124 -0.81 -4.51 -16.42
CA SER A 124 0.35 -5.10 -17.10
C SER A 124 -0.05 -6.19 -18.11
N LYS A 125 -1.04 -7.02 -17.78
CA LYS A 125 -1.59 -8.02 -18.71
C LYS A 125 -2.28 -7.37 -19.90
N LYS A 126 -2.99 -6.25 -19.69
CA LYS A 126 -3.68 -5.51 -20.74
C LYS A 126 -2.70 -4.83 -21.70
N THR A 127 -1.61 -4.25 -21.19
CA THR A 127 -0.59 -3.64 -22.04
C THR A 127 0.22 -4.66 -22.83
N ALA A 128 0.53 -5.82 -22.23
CA ALA A 128 1.22 -6.91 -22.91
C ALA A 128 0.40 -7.61 -24.02
N LYS A 129 -0.94 -7.56 -23.92
CA LYS A 129 -1.86 -8.19 -24.89
C LYS A 129 -2.22 -7.33 -26.10
N LYS A 130 -1.82 -6.06 -26.18
CA LYS A 130 -2.02 -5.25 -27.40
C LYS A 130 -0.98 -5.67 -28.45
N PRO A 131 -1.38 -6.34 -29.55
CA PRO A 131 -0.47 -6.50 -30.68
C PRO A 131 -0.33 -5.15 -31.38
N SER A 132 0.90 -4.82 -31.78
CA SER A 132 1.19 -3.78 -32.76
C SER A 132 0.53 -4.09 -34.11
#